data_AF-A0AAJ1RAK2-F1
#
_entry.id   AF-A0AAJ1RAK2-F1
#
_cell.length_a   1.000
_cell.length_b   1.000
_cell.length_c   1.000
_cell.angle_alpha   90.00
_cell.angle_beta   90.00
_cell.angle_gamma   90.00
#
_symmetry.space_group_name_H-M   'P 1'
#
loop_
_entity.id
_entity.type
_entity.pdbx_description
1 polymer ?
#
loop_
_entity_poly.entity_id
_entity_poly.type
_entity_poly.pdbx_seq_one_letter_code
_entity_poly.pdbx_strand_id
1 'polypeptide(L)'
;MDIGSININITAAKICRDNLKDKFLKELLSNYCSSLDLILTTLSVPISFMAHGLRKSKAFHFSLQDANTMVMNGEGIKENDPKKTAEELIKYFEDLLKNNDKNQIENAVTEIEKLIEQVPILRESYNNLGLNALVNSWTIFEAFAKDLWIYCLNNYPKKYLFNLLKNGKDTEQEIDGISGKNITIGLLAKYDFDISKNLGDLLSPKYDFTSVRGIKKSFKDLFALKDNEISFFDNPHLSQLEITRHLLVHNAGIIDADYLNRTNRMNEILKDKISLTTEETSDLINAGTETLKEIFLLADNKLTTANGSLA
;
A
#
# COMPACT_ATOMS: atom_id res chain seq x y z
N MET A 1 4.79 12.60 -13.83
CA MET A 1 4.88 11.91 -12.54
C MET A 1 6.25 11.28 -12.47
N ASP A 2 7.07 11.68 -11.50
CA ASP A 2 8.35 11.04 -11.21
C ASP A 2 8.08 9.92 -10.19
N ILE A 3 8.04 8.66 -10.61
CA ILE A 3 7.73 7.55 -9.70
C ILE A 3 8.84 7.31 -8.67
N GLY A 4 10.08 7.75 -8.96
CA GLY A 4 11.23 7.55 -8.07
C GLY A 4 11.12 8.32 -6.76
N SER A 5 10.28 9.35 -6.72
CA SER A 5 10.02 10.15 -5.52
C SER A 5 8.76 9.73 -4.74
N ILE A 6 8.04 8.67 -5.15
CA ILE A 6 6.89 8.17 -4.38
C ILE A 6 7.41 7.58 -3.07
N ASN A 7 6.94 8.13 -1.95
CA ASN A 7 7.34 7.71 -0.62
C ASN A 7 6.17 7.10 0.15
N ILE A 8 6.27 5.81 0.44
CA ILE A 8 5.28 5.08 1.24
C ILE A 8 5.85 4.89 2.65
N ASN A 9 5.13 5.36 3.67
CA ASN A 9 5.54 5.31 5.08
C ASN A 9 5.37 3.92 5.72
N ILE A 10 5.98 2.90 5.11
CA ILE A 10 5.92 1.52 5.60
C ILE A 10 6.61 1.40 6.98
N THR A 11 7.62 2.24 7.23
CA THR A 11 8.36 2.27 8.49
C THR A 11 7.44 2.57 9.68
N ALA A 12 6.52 3.53 9.57
CA ALA A 12 5.58 3.82 10.66
C ALA A 12 4.65 2.63 10.95
N ALA A 13 4.17 1.94 9.92
CA ALA A 13 3.36 0.72 10.09
C ALA A 13 4.17 -0.42 10.75
N LYS A 14 5.44 -0.59 10.37
CA LYS A 14 6.36 -1.57 10.98
C LYS A 14 6.63 -1.26 12.46
N ILE A 15 6.87 0.01 12.81
CA ILE A 15 7.03 0.45 14.20
C ILE A 15 5.75 0.20 15.01
N CYS A 16 4.58 0.52 14.44
CA CYS A 16 3.30 0.24 15.08
C CYS A 16 3.13 -1.25 15.38
N ARG A 17 3.38 -2.12 14.39
CA ARG A 17 3.34 -3.58 14.54
C ARG A 17 4.19 -4.05 15.72
N ASP A 18 5.42 -3.55 15.83
CA ASP A 18 6.34 -3.99 16.88
C ASP A 18 5.82 -3.63 18.28
N ASN A 19 5.08 -2.52 18.39
CA ASN A 19 4.48 -1.99 19.61
C ASN A 19 3.12 -2.60 20.00
N LEU A 20 2.44 -3.33 19.10
CA LEU A 20 1.18 -4.00 19.43
C LEU A 20 1.41 -5.05 20.54
N LYS A 21 0.38 -5.39 21.30
CA LYS A 21 0.45 -6.43 22.35
C LYS A 21 -0.15 -7.73 21.87
N ASP A 22 -1.24 -7.67 21.13
CA ASP A 22 -1.91 -8.84 20.59
C ASP A 22 -1.11 -9.47 19.43
N LYS A 23 -0.84 -10.78 19.54
CA LYS A 23 -0.02 -11.52 18.56
C LYS A 23 -0.68 -11.60 17.19
N PHE A 24 -2.00 -11.77 17.12
CA PHE A 24 -2.70 -11.86 15.85
C PHE A 24 -2.74 -10.49 15.16
N LEU A 25 -2.94 -9.41 15.94
CA LEU A 25 -2.85 -8.05 15.38
C LEU A 25 -1.46 -7.75 14.80
N LYS A 26 -0.38 -8.25 15.43
CA LYS A 26 0.98 -8.17 14.85
C LYS A 26 1.09 -8.89 13.51
N GLU A 27 0.58 -10.11 13.43
CA GLU A 27 0.62 -10.91 12.21
C GLU A 27 -0.19 -10.26 11.09
N LEU A 28 -1.40 -9.80 11.40
CA LEU A 28 -2.26 -9.11 10.47
C LEU A 28 -1.61 -7.81 9.95
N LEU A 29 -1.06 -6.97 10.84
CA LEU A 29 -0.35 -5.76 10.41
C LEU A 29 0.97 -6.06 9.66
N SER A 30 1.61 -7.19 9.94
CA SER A 30 2.78 -7.66 9.17
C SER A 30 2.39 -7.98 7.72
N ASN A 31 1.27 -8.66 7.51
CA ASN A 31 0.76 -8.97 6.16
C ASN A 31 0.38 -7.69 5.40
N TYR A 32 -0.15 -6.68 6.09
CA TYR A 32 -0.39 -5.36 5.51
C TYR A 32 0.93 -4.69 5.07
N CYS A 33 1.95 -4.70 5.93
CA CYS A 33 3.28 -4.17 5.58
C CYS A 33 3.89 -4.87 4.36
N SER A 34 3.78 -6.20 4.28
CA SER A 34 4.23 -6.96 3.11
C SER A 34 3.48 -6.59 1.83
N SER A 35 2.19 -6.27 1.94
CA SER A 35 1.38 -5.82 0.80
C SER A 35 1.80 -4.42 0.33
N LEU A 36 2.13 -3.51 1.26
CA LEU A 36 2.72 -2.21 0.92
C LEU A 36 4.11 -2.36 0.26
N ASP A 37 4.95 -3.27 0.78
CA ASP A 37 6.27 -3.56 0.21
C ASP A 37 6.12 -4.05 -1.26
N LEU A 38 5.07 -4.80 -1.60
CA LEU A 38 4.77 -5.22 -2.97
C LEU A 38 4.36 -4.05 -3.88
N ILE A 39 3.58 -3.10 -3.37
CA ILE A 39 3.23 -1.87 -4.11
C ILE A 39 4.51 -1.08 -4.41
N LEU A 40 5.35 -0.86 -3.40
CA LEU A 40 6.63 -0.15 -3.56
C LEU A 40 7.56 -0.88 -4.54
N THR A 41 7.63 -2.20 -4.45
CA THR A 41 8.42 -3.03 -5.38
C THR A 41 7.94 -2.82 -6.80
N THR A 42 6.63 -2.86 -7.03
CA THR A 42 6.00 -2.68 -8.35
C THR A 42 6.34 -1.31 -8.95
N LEU A 43 6.26 -0.25 -8.14
CA LEU A 43 6.67 1.10 -8.53
C LEU A 43 8.16 1.20 -8.85
N SER A 44 9.00 0.42 -8.16
CA SER A 44 10.46 0.43 -8.29
C SER A 44 10.98 -0.45 -9.44
N VAL A 45 10.17 -1.33 -10.03
CA VAL A 45 10.61 -2.25 -11.10
C VAL A 45 11.24 -1.51 -12.29
N PRO A 46 10.61 -0.46 -12.86
CA PRO A 46 11.19 0.22 -14.02
C PRO A 46 12.56 0.84 -13.70
N ILE A 47 12.70 1.46 -12.53
CA ILE A 47 13.96 2.03 -12.03
C ILE A 47 15.01 0.93 -11.84
N SER A 48 14.62 -0.21 -11.27
CA SER A 48 15.51 -1.35 -11.04
C SER A 48 16.02 -1.94 -12.35
N PHE A 49 15.16 -2.10 -13.36
CA PHE A 49 15.57 -2.58 -14.68
C PHE A 49 16.45 -1.57 -15.41
N MET A 50 16.14 -0.27 -15.34
CA MET A 50 16.97 0.75 -15.95
C MET A 50 18.35 0.82 -15.28
N ALA A 51 18.39 0.80 -13.95
CA ALA A 51 19.64 0.75 -13.21
C ALA A 51 20.47 -0.47 -13.65
N HIS A 52 19.85 -1.65 -13.72
CA HIS A 52 20.52 -2.87 -14.18
C HIS A 52 21.08 -2.72 -15.61
N GLY A 53 20.27 -2.19 -16.54
CA GLY A 53 20.66 -1.96 -17.93
C GLY A 53 21.82 -0.97 -18.07
N LEU A 54 21.75 0.17 -17.38
CA LEU A 54 22.81 1.18 -17.36
C LEU A 54 24.12 0.62 -16.82
N ARG A 55 24.07 -0.21 -15.78
CA ARG A 55 25.26 -0.87 -15.23
C ARG A 55 25.91 -1.80 -16.24
N LYS A 56 25.12 -2.62 -16.93
CA LYS A 56 25.62 -3.53 -17.97
C LYS A 56 26.19 -2.76 -19.16
N SER A 57 25.52 -1.70 -19.60
CA SER A 57 25.99 -0.85 -20.69
C SER A 57 27.31 -0.13 -20.34
N LYS A 58 27.41 0.44 -19.14
CA LYS A 58 28.65 1.06 -18.65
C LYS A 58 29.78 0.05 -18.53
N ALA A 59 29.51 -1.14 -17.98
CA ALA A 59 30.50 -2.22 -17.89
C ALA A 59 31.07 -2.55 -19.28
N PHE A 60 30.21 -2.71 -20.28
CA PHE A 60 30.61 -2.97 -21.66
C PHE A 60 31.40 -1.80 -22.27
N HIS A 61 30.98 -0.56 -22.01
CA HIS A 61 31.68 0.63 -22.50
C HIS A 61 33.10 0.74 -21.95
N PHE A 62 33.30 0.54 -20.65
CA PHE A 62 34.64 0.52 -20.05
C PHE A 62 35.50 -0.60 -20.64
N SER A 63 34.95 -1.82 -20.76
CA SER A 63 35.68 -2.92 -21.39
C SER A 63 36.14 -2.61 -22.81
N LEU A 64 35.34 -1.90 -23.62
CA LEU A 64 35.73 -1.50 -24.98
C LEU A 64 36.71 -0.32 -25.03
N GLN A 65 36.43 0.74 -24.29
CA GLN A 65 37.24 1.95 -24.29
C GLN A 65 38.64 1.68 -23.72
N ASP A 66 38.72 0.83 -22.70
CA ASP A 66 39.99 0.51 -22.04
C ASP A 66 40.76 -0.56 -22.81
N ALA A 67 40.09 -1.54 -23.44
CA ALA A 67 40.75 -2.42 -24.41
C ALA A 67 41.37 -1.60 -25.56
N ASN A 68 40.67 -0.57 -26.04
CA ASN A 68 41.20 0.35 -27.05
C ASN A 68 42.36 1.20 -26.50
N THR A 69 42.25 1.71 -25.27
CA THR A 69 43.30 2.54 -24.63
C THR A 69 44.58 1.73 -24.37
N MET A 70 44.46 0.48 -23.92
CA MET A 70 45.61 -0.42 -23.72
C MET A 70 46.29 -0.83 -25.02
N VAL A 71 45.51 -1.06 -26.09
CA VAL A 71 46.07 -1.36 -27.41
C VAL A 71 46.72 -0.13 -28.04
N MET A 72 46.14 1.06 -27.87
CA MET A 72 46.57 2.29 -28.55
C MET A 72 47.67 3.07 -27.82
N ASN A 73 47.69 3.09 -26.48
CA ASN A 73 48.63 3.94 -25.73
C ASN A 73 49.95 3.24 -25.37
N GLY A 74 50.10 1.94 -25.65
CA GLY A 74 51.35 1.23 -25.38
C GLY A 74 51.78 1.25 -23.91
N GLU A 75 50.87 1.57 -22.98
CA GLU A 75 51.06 1.54 -21.53
C GLU A 75 51.00 0.08 -21.04
N GLY A 76 51.98 -0.68 -21.52
CA GLY A 76 52.56 -1.90 -20.98
C GLY A 76 51.66 -2.78 -20.12
N ILE A 77 51.01 -3.73 -20.77
CA ILE A 77 51.04 -5.10 -20.24
C ILE A 77 52.53 -5.50 -20.23
N LYS A 78 53.20 -5.31 -19.09
CA LYS A 78 54.60 -5.69 -18.89
C LYS A 78 54.77 -7.20 -18.71
N GLU A 79 53.66 -7.92 -18.60
CA GLU A 79 53.60 -9.35 -18.35
C GLU A 79 53.51 -10.11 -19.68
N ASN A 80 54.55 -10.88 -20.00
CA ASN A 80 54.58 -11.72 -21.20
C ASN A 80 53.68 -12.97 -21.09
N ASP A 81 52.98 -13.14 -19.96
CA ASP A 81 52.01 -14.21 -19.71
C ASP A 81 50.58 -13.69 -19.95
N PRO A 82 49.89 -14.17 -21.02
CA PRO A 82 48.52 -13.78 -21.32
C PRO A 82 47.53 -14.05 -20.19
N LYS A 83 47.78 -15.07 -19.36
CA LYS A 83 46.86 -15.44 -18.28
C LYS A 83 46.89 -14.43 -17.14
N LYS A 84 48.09 -14.07 -16.67
CA LYS A 84 48.26 -13.06 -15.62
C LYS A 84 47.80 -11.68 -16.07
N THR A 85 48.06 -11.34 -17.32
CA THR A 85 47.52 -10.14 -17.96
C THR A 85 46.00 -10.09 -17.89
N ALA A 86 45.33 -11.20 -18.23
CA ALA A 86 43.88 -11.29 -18.13
C ALA A 86 43.40 -11.17 -16.68
N GLU A 87 44.12 -11.74 -15.71
CA GLU A 87 43.80 -11.63 -14.28
C GLU A 87 43.92 -10.19 -13.74
N GLU A 88 44.99 -9.47 -14.11
CA GLU A 88 45.17 -8.05 -13.76
C GLU A 88 44.09 -7.16 -14.39
N LEU A 89 43.73 -7.44 -15.63
CA LEU A 89 42.64 -6.78 -16.34
C LEU A 89 41.28 -6.99 -15.67
N ILE A 90 40.95 -8.24 -15.35
CA ILE A 90 39.70 -8.57 -14.64
C ILE A 90 39.64 -7.80 -13.33
N LYS A 91 40.72 -7.79 -12.55
CA LYS A 91 40.78 -7.09 -11.26
C LYS A 91 40.63 -5.58 -11.40
N TYR A 92 41.31 -4.97 -12.37
CA TYR A 92 41.18 -3.56 -12.68
C TYR A 92 39.74 -3.19 -13.09
N PHE A 93 39.10 -4.01 -13.94
CA PHE A 93 37.70 -3.81 -14.33
C PHE A 93 36.74 -3.94 -13.14
N GLU A 94 36.95 -4.91 -12.25
CA GLU A 94 36.14 -5.07 -11.03
C GLU A 94 36.24 -3.85 -10.10
N ASP A 95 37.44 -3.29 -9.92
CA ASP A 95 37.65 -2.11 -9.08
C ASP A 95 37.03 -0.84 -9.68
N LEU A 96 37.12 -0.66 -11.00
CA LEU A 96 36.43 0.42 -11.70
C LEU A 96 34.90 0.31 -11.59
N LEU A 97 34.35 -0.89 -11.77
CA LEU A 97 32.92 -1.15 -11.62
C LEU A 97 32.43 -0.83 -10.21
N LYS A 98 33.17 -1.22 -9.17
CA LYS A 98 32.84 -0.90 -7.78
C LYS A 98 32.86 0.60 -7.49
N ASN A 99 33.82 1.33 -8.06
CA ASN A 99 33.95 2.77 -7.83
C ASN A 99 32.85 3.58 -8.54
N ASN A 100 32.31 3.08 -9.65
CA ASN A 100 31.29 3.77 -10.44
C ASN A 100 29.84 3.42 -10.05
N ASP A 101 29.63 2.41 -9.21
CA ASP A 101 28.30 1.99 -8.73
C ASP A 101 27.63 3.04 -7.81
N LYS A 102 28.38 4.01 -7.27
CA LYS A 102 27.89 4.94 -6.21
C LYS A 102 26.67 5.77 -6.61
N ASN A 103 26.49 6.10 -7.88
CA ASN A 103 25.37 6.93 -8.37
C ASN A 103 24.47 6.20 -9.38
N GLN A 104 24.45 4.86 -9.36
CA GLN A 104 23.75 4.07 -10.38
C GLN A 104 22.23 4.31 -10.38
N ILE A 105 21.62 4.42 -9.19
CA ILE A 105 20.18 4.63 -9.03
C ILE A 105 19.78 6.04 -9.50
N GLU A 106 20.51 7.07 -9.07
CA GLU A 106 20.24 8.46 -9.46
C GLU A 106 20.37 8.65 -10.99
N ASN A 107 21.39 8.04 -11.60
CA ASN A 107 21.53 8.01 -13.06
C ASN A 107 20.34 7.30 -13.74
N ALA A 108 19.82 6.21 -13.14
CA ALA A 108 18.68 5.48 -13.67
C ALA A 108 17.38 6.28 -13.60
N VAL A 109 17.14 6.97 -12.50
CA VAL A 109 16.00 7.88 -12.32
C VAL A 109 16.07 9.00 -13.37
N THR A 110 17.21 9.69 -13.44
CA THR A 110 17.43 10.78 -14.41
C THR A 110 17.20 10.33 -15.86
N GLU A 111 17.67 9.13 -16.23
CA GLU A 111 17.50 8.64 -17.59
C GLU A 111 16.06 8.19 -17.89
N ILE A 112 15.36 7.62 -16.89
CA ILE A 112 13.93 7.34 -16.99
C ILE A 112 13.13 8.63 -17.19
N GLU A 113 13.43 9.68 -16.44
CA GLU A 113 12.73 10.96 -16.56
C GLU A 113 12.86 11.54 -17.97
N LYS A 114 14.07 11.53 -18.53
CA LYS A 114 14.30 11.92 -19.95
C LYS A 114 13.48 11.06 -20.91
N LEU A 115 13.44 9.75 -20.71
CA LEU A 115 12.66 8.85 -21.57
C LEU A 115 11.15 9.12 -21.46
N ILE A 116 10.63 9.40 -20.27
CA ILE A 116 9.23 9.80 -20.03
C ILE A 116 8.90 11.12 -20.72
N GLU A 117 9.84 12.05 -20.76
CA GLU A 117 9.67 13.32 -21.47
C GLU A 117 9.61 13.13 -22.99
N GLN A 118 10.48 12.27 -23.52
CA GLN A 118 10.62 12.05 -24.96
C GLN A 118 9.57 11.10 -25.55
N VAL A 119 9.06 10.16 -24.75
CA VAL A 119 8.20 9.07 -25.24
C VAL A 119 6.83 9.13 -24.54
N PRO A 120 5.79 9.69 -25.20
CA PRO A 120 4.47 9.89 -24.60
C PRO A 120 3.84 8.63 -24.00
N ILE A 121 3.99 7.48 -24.66
CA ILE A 121 3.46 6.19 -24.17
C ILE A 121 4.10 5.76 -22.84
N LEU A 122 5.36 6.11 -22.59
CA LEU A 122 6.01 5.85 -21.31
C LEU A 122 5.40 6.74 -20.23
N ARG A 123 5.15 8.02 -20.51
CA ARG A 123 4.48 8.93 -19.56
C ARG A 123 3.12 8.40 -19.11
N GLU A 124 2.30 7.93 -20.06
CA GLU A 124 1.00 7.35 -19.74
C GLU A 124 1.12 6.06 -18.93
N SER A 125 2.09 5.21 -19.28
CA SER A 125 2.35 3.95 -18.57
C SER A 125 2.78 4.18 -17.13
N TYR A 126 3.67 5.16 -16.89
CA TYR A 126 4.11 5.55 -15.55
C TYR A 126 2.96 6.16 -14.75
N ASN A 127 2.16 7.05 -15.35
CA ASN A 127 0.97 7.59 -14.67
C ASN A 127 0.02 6.45 -14.25
N ASN A 128 -0.25 5.48 -15.14
CA ASN A 128 -1.08 4.33 -14.82
C ASN A 128 -0.48 3.46 -13.69
N LEU A 129 0.85 3.35 -13.59
CA LEU A 129 1.50 2.61 -12.52
C LEU A 129 1.23 3.26 -11.15
N GLY A 130 1.34 4.59 -11.06
CA GLY A 130 0.97 5.35 -9.85
C GLY A 130 -0.52 5.23 -9.51
N LEU A 131 -1.40 5.31 -10.52
CA LEU A 131 -2.84 5.13 -10.31
C LEU A 131 -3.19 3.72 -9.83
N ASN A 132 -2.54 2.68 -10.37
CA ASN A 132 -2.72 1.31 -9.88
C ASN A 132 -2.21 1.13 -8.45
N ALA A 133 -1.15 1.83 -8.04
CA ALA A 133 -0.69 1.82 -6.66
C ALA A 133 -1.76 2.37 -5.69
N LEU A 134 -2.53 3.39 -6.09
CA LEU A 134 -3.65 3.92 -5.31
C LEU A 134 -4.80 2.92 -5.18
N VAL A 135 -5.19 2.26 -6.28
CA VAL A 135 -6.22 1.21 -6.24
C VAL A 135 -5.79 0.07 -5.31
N ASN A 136 -4.53 -0.38 -5.42
CA ASN A 136 -3.99 -1.42 -4.57
C ASN A 136 -3.94 -0.98 -3.11
N SER A 137 -3.49 0.24 -2.83
CA SER A 137 -3.42 0.81 -1.48
C SER A 137 -4.80 0.89 -0.81
N TRP A 138 -5.82 1.33 -1.54
CA TRP A 138 -7.19 1.34 -1.05
C TRP A 138 -7.73 -0.09 -0.82
N THR A 139 -7.47 -1.01 -1.77
CA THR A 139 -7.93 -2.41 -1.66
C THR A 139 -7.36 -3.10 -0.42
N ILE A 140 -6.06 -2.91 -0.13
CA ILE A 140 -5.46 -3.46 1.09
C ILE A 140 -6.00 -2.75 2.33
N PHE A 141 -6.23 -1.44 2.29
CA PHE A 141 -6.83 -0.71 3.42
C PHE A 141 -8.20 -1.27 3.79
N GLU A 142 -9.11 -1.43 2.81
CA GLU A 142 -10.45 -1.99 2.99
C GLU A 142 -10.38 -3.41 3.58
N ALA A 143 -9.56 -4.28 2.99
CA ALA A 143 -9.44 -5.68 3.37
C ALA A 143 -8.94 -5.82 4.81
N PHE A 144 -7.84 -5.14 5.17
CA PHE A 144 -7.26 -5.23 6.49
C PHE A 144 -8.12 -4.54 7.57
N ALA A 145 -8.85 -3.47 7.23
CA ALA A 145 -9.83 -2.87 8.13
C ALA A 145 -10.98 -3.84 8.45
N LYS A 146 -11.48 -4.55 7.43
CA LYS A 146 -12.51 -5.59 7.60
C LYS A 146 -12.01 -6.77 8.43
N ASP A 147 -10.84 -7.31 8.11
CA ASP A 147 -10.26 -8.45 8.82
C ASP A 147 -10.01 -8.14 10.29
N LEU A 148 -9.51 -6.94 10.58
CA LEU A 148 -9.34 -6.45 11.95
C LEU A 148 -10.68 -6.39 12.69
N TRP A 149 -11.72 -5.85 12.05
CA TRP A 149 -13.05 -5.76 12.63
C TRP A 149 -13.64 -7.15 12.94
N ILE A 150 -13.54 -8.08 11.98
CA ILE A 150 -13.98 -9.47 12.13
C ILE A 150 -13.24 -10.14 13.28
N TYR A 151 -11.92 -10.00 13.32
CA TYR A 151 -11.07 -10.56 14.37
C TYR A 151 -11.51 -10.10 15.76
N CYS A 152 -11.73 -8.79 15.95
CA CYS A 152 -12.16 -8.25 17.22
C CYS A 152 -13.50 -8.85 17.69
N LEU A 153 -14.48 -8.99 16.79
CA LEU A 153 -15.79 -9.52 17.16
C LEU A 153 -15.78 -11.03 17.41
N ASN A 154 -15.05 -11.80 16.60
CA ASN A 154 -14.95 -13.26 16.74
C ASN A 154 -14.23 -13.68 18.03
N ASN A 155 -13.22 -12.94 18.45
CA ASN A 155 -12.44 -13.30 19.64
C ASN A 155 -13.04 -12.74 20.93
N TYR A 156 -13.79 -11.64 20.87
CA TYR A 156 -14.36 -10.99 22.05
C TYR A 156 -15.87 -10.70 21.87
N PRO A 157 -16.69 -11.71 21.52
CA PRO A 157 -18.09 -11.50 21.16
C PRO A 157 -18.90 -10.94 22.32
N LYS A 158 -18.66 -11.43 23.55
CA LYS A 158 -19.34 -10.94 24.77
C LYS A 158 -19.07 -9.46 25.05
N LYS A 159 -17.91 -8.95 24.63
CA LYS A 159 -17.52 -7.56 24.86
C LYS A 159 -18.14 -6.63 23.83
N TYR A 160 -18.17 -7.03 22.56
CA TYR A 160 -18.49 -6.12 21.46
C TYR A 160 -19.86 -6.33 20.83
N LEU A 161 -20.45 -7.53 20.89
CA LEU A 161 -21.74 -7.81 20.24
C LEU A 161 -22.86 -6.87 20.73
N PHE A 162 -22.89 -6.56 22.03
CA PHE A 162 -23.92 -5.69 22.59
C PHE A 162 -23.88 -4.27 22.00
N ASN A 163 -22.68 -3.74 21.72
CA ASN A 163 -22.53 -2.41 21.12
C ASN A 163 -23.16 -2.39 19.72
N LEU A 164 -22.91 -3.44 18.93
CA LEU A 164 -23.47 -3.61 17.59
C LEU A 164 -25.00 -3.76 17.62
N LEU A 165 -25.54 -4.53 18.55
CA LEU A 165 -27.01 -4.71 18.67
C LEU A 165 -27.74 -3.46 19.17
N LYS A 166 -27.04 -2.58 19.90
CA LYS A 166 -27.59 -1.30 20.37
C LYS A 166 -27.61 -0.26 19.26
N ASN A 167 -26.54 -0.20 18.47
CA ASN A 167 -26.35 0.82 17.43
C ASN A 167 -26.87 0.39 16.05
N GLY A 168 -27.09 -0.90 15.82
CA GLY A 168 -27.48 -1.50 14.54
C GLY A 168 -28.92 -1.24 14.07
N LYS A 169 -29.57 -0.16 14.53
CA LYS A 169 -30.88 0.27 13.99
C LYS A 169 -30.76 0.88 12.60
N ASP A 170 -29.56 1.33 12.21
CA ASP A 170 -29.32 2.10 10.98
C ASP A 170 -28.41 1.37 9.98
N THR A 171 -28.32 0.03 10.01
CA THR A 171 -27.57 -0.73 8.98
C THR A 171 -28.50 -1.06 7.81
N GLU A 172 -28.17 -0.57 6.61
CA GLU A 172 -29.01 -0.62 5.41
C GLU A 172 -29.16 -2.02 4.78
N GLN A 173 -28.34 -2.99 5.19
CA GLN A 173 -28.31 -4.33 4.57
C GLN A 173 -28.94 -5.41 5.47
N GLU A 174 -30.04 -6.00 4.98
CA GLU A 174 -30.59 -7.23 5.54
C GLU A 174 -29.74 -8.42 5.07
N ILE A 175 -29.34 -9.28 6.00
CA ILE A 175 -28.60 -10.51 5.70
C ILE A 175 -29.57 -11.67 5.75
N ASP A 176 -29.51 -12.55 4.76
CA ASP A 176 -30.32 -13.78 4.76
C ASP A 176 -30.06 -14.58 6.03
N GLY A 177 -31.15 -14.91 6.74
CA GLY A 177 -31.08 -15.59 8.02
C GLY A 177 -30.79 -14.70 9.25
N ILE A 178 -30.57 -13.39 9.11
CA ILE A 178 -30.40 -12.43 10.22
C ILE A 178 -31.26 -11.18 10.00
N SER A 179 -32.46 -11.16 10.59
CA SER A 179 -33.36 -9.99 10.57
C SER A 179 -33.35 -9.28 11.92
N GLY A 180 -32.83 -8.05 11.96
CA GLY A 180 -32.67 -7.28 13.20
C GLY A 180 -31.87 -8.04 14.25
N LYS A 181 -32.53 -8.42 15.36
CA LYS A 181 -31.96 -9.19 16.49
C LYS A 181 -32.25 -10.71 16.40
N ASN A 182 -32.91 -11.16 15.34
CA ASN A 182 -33.30 -12.56 15.17
C ASN A 182 -32.30 -13.28 14.27
N ILE A 183 -31.98 -14.53 14.64
CA ILE A 183 -31.14 -15.43 13.87
C ILE A 183 -31.98 -16.66 13.54
N THR A 184 -32.04 -17.04 12.26
CA THR A 184 -32.79 -18.22 11.84
C THR A 184 -32.14 -19.51 12.33
N ILE A 185 -32.97 -20.50 12.66
CA ILE A 185 -32.51 -21.84 13.08
C ILE A 185 -31.65 -22.49 11.99
N GLY A 186 -31.99 -22.30 10.71
CA GLY A 186 -31.21 -22.81 9.60
C GLY A 186 -29.79 -22.25 9.55
N LEU A 187 -29.60 -20.97 9.90
CA LEU A 187 -28.28 -20.38 10.02
C LEU A 187 -27.53 -20.94 11.23
N LEU A 188 -28.17 -21.07 12.40
CA LEU A 188 -27.57 -21.68 13.58
C LEU A 188 -27.11 -23.13 13.32
N ALA A 189 -27.91 -23.91 12.61
CA ALA A 189 -27.58 -25.29 12.26
C ALA A 189 -26.31 -25.40 11.40
N LYS A 190 -26.00 -24.41 10.54
CA LYS A 190 -24.75 -24.39 9.75
C LYS A 190 -23.49 -24.25 10.61
N TYR A 191 -23.63 -23.78 11.85
CA TYR A 191 -22.54 -23.56 12.80
C TYR A 191 -22.68 -24.45 14.05
N ASP A 192 -23.34 -25.62 13.93
CA ASP A 192 -23.57 -26.53 15.06
C ASP A 192 -24.18 -25.85 16.29
N PHE A 193 -25.02 -24.83 16.05
CA PHE A 193 -25.66 -23.99 17.05
C PHE A 193 -24.70 -23.15 17.93
N ASP A 194 -23.41 -23.07 17.57
CA ASP A 194 -22.43 -22.16 18.19
C ASP A 194 -21.82 -21.20 17.15
N ILE A 195 -22.37 -19.99 17.12
CA ILE A 195 -21.88 -18.92 16.23
C ILE A 195 -20.84 -18.01 16.91
N SER A 196 -20.46 -18.26 18.17
CA SER A 196 -19.71 -17.29 18.99
C SER A 196 -18.38 -16.85 18.35
N LYS A 197 -17.71 -17.75 17.62
CA LYS A 197 -16.43 -17.51 16.94
C LYS A 197 -16.57 -17.05 15.48
N ASN A 198 -17.80 -16.90 14.98
CA ASN A 198 -18.10 -16.53 13.58
C ASN A 198 -18.99 -15.29 13.49
N LEU A 199 -19.25 -14.59 14.60
CA LEU A 199 -20.12 -13.41 14.64
C LEU A 199 -19.59 -12.27 13.77
N GLY A 200 -18.27 -12.07 13.71
CA GLY A 200 -17.58 -11.16 12.81
C GLY A 200 -17.92 -11.45 11.35
N ASP A 201 -17.75 -12.70 10.92
CA ASP A 201 -18.05 -13.11 9.55
C ASP A 201 -19.52 -12.93 9.21
N LEU A 202 -20.41 -13.30 10.13
CA LEU A 202 -21.86 -13.19 9.97
C LEU A 202 -22.37 -11.76 9.94
N LEU A 203 -21.75 -10.84 10.69
CA LEU A 203 -22.23 -9.46 10.84
C LEU A 203 -21.47 -8.46 9.97
N SER A 204 -20.28 -8.80 9.48
CA SER A 204 -19.51 -7.92 8.60
C SER A 204 -20.27 -7.46 7.34
N PRO A 205 -21.16 -8.26 6.71
CA PRO A 205 -21.93 -7.78 5.56
C PRO A 205 -22.97 -6.70 5.93
N LYS A 206 -23.29 -6.48 7.21
CA LYS A 206 -24.17 -5.35 7.62
C LYS A 206 -23.47 -4.00 7.55
N TYR A 207 -22.16 -4.01 7.40
CA TYR A 207 -21.32 -2.83 7.37
C TYR A 207 -20.71 -2.68 5.97
N ASP A 208 -20.65 -1.44 5.54
CA ASP A 208 -19.94 -1.07 4.32
C ASP A 208 -18.45 -0.92 4.65
N PHE A 209 -17.61 -1.84 4.14
CA PHE A 209 -16.15 -1.72 4.21
C PHE A 209 -15.57 -1.16 2.91
N THR A 210 -16.40 -0.61 2.02
CA THR A 210 -15.98 -0.06 0.72
C THR A 210 -15.91 1.47 0.67
N SER A 211 -16.29 2.14 1.76
CA SER A 211 -16.19 3.59 1.92
C SER A 211 -15.56 3.97 3.27
N VAL A 212 -14.89 5.12 3.32
CA VAL A 212 -14.33 5.69 4.56
C VAL A 212 -15.42 5.85 5.60
N ARG A 213 -16.59 6.35 5.20
CA ARG A 213 -17.74 6.54 6.09
C ARG A 213 -18.22 5.21 6.67
N GLY A 214 -18.32 4.18 5.84
CA GLY A 214 -18.74 2.84 6.25
C GLY A 214 -17.75 2.20 7.23
N ILE A 215 -16.45 2.26 6.93
CA ILE A 215 -15.39 1.75 7.80
C ILE A 215 -15.36 2.53 9.13
N LYS A 216 -15.44 3.87 9.09
CA LYS A 216 -15.54 4.71 10.30
C LYS A 216 -16.72 4.27 11.17
N LYS A 217 -17.90 4.08 10.56
CA LYS A 217 -19.11 3.64 11.26
C LYS A 217 -18.94 2.26 11.87
N SER A 218 -18.35 1.30 11.15
CA SER A 218 -18.20 -0.08 11.64
C SER A 218 -17.35 -0.15 12.91
N PHE A 219 -16.24 0.60 12.97
CA PHE A 219 -15.40 0.70 14.16
C PHE A 219 -16.04 1.53 15.27
N LYS A 220 -16.75 2.60 14.93
CA LYS A 220 -17.54 3.38 15.90
C LYS A 220 -18.54 2.51 16.63
N ASP A 221 -19.28 1.69 15.89
CA ASP A 221 -20.31 0.81 16.43
C ASP A 221 -19.72 -0.36 17.21
N LEU A 222 -18.64 -0.97 16.72
CA LEU A 222 -17.96 -2.07 17.40
C LEU A 222 -17.45 -1.67 18.80
N PHE A 223 -16.79 -0.52 18.87
CA PHE A 223 -16.12 -0.06 20.10
C PHE A 223 -16.94 0.96 20.90
N ALA A 224 -18.18 1.28 20.48
CA ALA A 224 -19.06 2.28 21.08
C ALA A 224 -18.39 3.66 21.24
N LEU A 225 -17.74 4.13 20.18
CA LEU A 225 -16.91 5.34 20.20
C LEU A 225 -17.72 6.60 19.87
N LYS A 226 -17.24 7.74 20.38
CA LYS A 226 -17.64 9.07 19.94
C LYS A 226 -16.86 9.49 18.70
N ASP A 227 -17.39 10.45 17.93
CA ASP A 227 -16.76 10.87 16.68
C ASP A 227 -15.34 11.43 16.86
N ASN A 228 -15.07 12.10 17.98
CA ASN A 228 -13.74 12.65 18.26
C ASN A 228 -12.68 11.58 18.53
N GLU A 229 -13.07 10.39 19.02
CA GLU A 229 -12.17 9.26 19.29
C GLU A 229 -11.69 8.56 18.02
N ILE A 230 -12.34 8.82 16.88
CA ILE A 230 -12.03 8.25 15.56
C ILE A 230 -11.90 9.34 14.50
N SER A 231 -11.49 10.54 14.93
CA SER A 231 -11.30 11.71 14.06
C SER A 231 -10.19 11.53 13.03
N PHE A 232 -9.30 10.55 13.20
CA PHE A 232 -8.30 10.18 12.20
C PHE A 232 -8.90 9.64 10.89
N PHE A 233 -10.19 9.30 10.84
CA PHE A 233 -10.92 9.02 9.59
C PHE A 233 -11.33 10.29 8.84
N ASP A 234 -11.32 11.47 9.48
CA ASP A 234 -11.67 12.75 8.87
C ASP A 234 -10.49 13.36 8.09
N ASN A 235 -9.51 12.53 7.71
CA ASN A 235 -8.37 12.91 6.90
C ASN A 235 -8.83 13.17 5.44
N PRO A 236 -8.68 14.40 4.91
CA PRO A 236 -9.12 14.72 3.56
C PRO A 236 -8.40 13.91 2.47
N HIS A 237 -7.13 13.52 2.70
CA HIS A 237 -6.40 12.64 1.76
C HIS A 237 -6.98 11.23 1.74
N LEU A 238 -7.49 10.72 2.86
CA LEU A 238 -8.15 9.41 2.88
C LEU A 238 -9.46 9.44 2.09
N SER A 239 -10.26 10.50 2.25
CA SER A 239 -11.48 10.70 1.45
C SER A 239 -11.14 10.87 -0.04
N GLN A 240 -10.09 11.63 -0.37
CA GLN A 240 -9.66 11.79 -1.75
C GLN A 240 -9.14 10.47 -2.35
N LEU A 241 -8.51 9.60 -1.55
CA LEU A 241 -8.10 8.26 -1.99
C LEU A 241 -9.33 7.41 -2.38
N GLU A 242 -10.38 7.40 -1.56
CA GLU A 242 -11.64 6.71 -1.87
C GLU A 242 -12.26 7.23 -3.18
N ILE A 243 -12.41 8.55 -3.30
CA ILE A 243 -12.98 9.21 -4.49
C ILE A 243 -12.17 8.88 -5.74
N THR A 244 -10.84 8.94 -5.63
CA THR A 244 -9.92 8.64 -6.73
C THR A 244 -10.01 7.17 -7.12
N ARG A 245 -10.04 6.24 -6.16
CA ARG A 245 -10.23 4.81 -6.44
C ARG A 245 -11.55 4.55 -7.14
N HIS A 246 -12.64 5.19 -6.70
CA HIS A 246 -13.94 5.05 -7.35
C HIS A 246 -13.86 5.45 -8.84
N LEU A 247 -13.25 6.59 -9.13
CA LEU A 247 -13.02 7.06 -10.51
C LEU A 247 -12.19 6.06 -11.33
N LEU A 248 -11.14 5.51 -10.75
CA LEU A 248 -10.23 4.57 -11.43
C LEU A 248 -10.93 3.24 -11.77
N VAL A 249 -11.71 2.70 -10.84
CA VAL A 249 -12.36 1.40 -11.00
C VAL A 249 -13.58 1.49 -11.92
N HIS A 250 -14.38 2.55 -11.79
CA HIS A 250 -15.65 2.65 -12.52
C HIS A 250 -15.53 3.39 -13.85
N ASN A 251 -14.57 4.31 -13.99
CA ASN A 251 -14.43 5.14 -15.18
C ASN A 251 -13.02 5.12 -15.79
N ALA A 252 -12.18 4.15 -15.43
CA ALA A 252 -10.80 4.02 -15.93
C ALA A 252 -9.95 5.31 -15.74
N GLY A 253 -10.28 6.11 -14.72
CA GLY A 253 -9.62 7.38 -14.43
C GLY A 253 -10.08 8.56 -15.29
N ILE A 254 -11.16 8.41 -16.05
CA ILE A 254 -11.78 9.50 -16.82
C ILE A 254 -12.67 10.30 -15.87
N ILE A 255 -12.37 11.59 -15.69
CA ILE A 255 -13.06 12.52 -14.79
C ILE A 255 -14.54 12.61 -15.18
N ASP A 256 -15.42 12.32 -14.22
CA ASP A 256 -16.87 12.40 -14.35
C ASP A 256 -17.48 13.45 -13.39
N ALA A 257 -18.79 13.66 -13.50
CA ALA A 257 -19.49 14.65 -12.69
C ALA A 257 -19.54 14.25 -11.20
N ASP A 258 -19.63 12.95 -10.88
CA ASP A 258 -19.62 12.48 -9.48
C ASP A 258 -18.29 12.82 -8.80
N TYR A 259 -17.18 12.55 -9.48
CA TYR A 259 -15.85 12.90 -8.99
C TYR A 259 -15.68 14.40 -8.75
N LEU A 260 -16.06 15.25 -9.72
CA LEU A 260 -15.96 16.71 -9.58
C LEU A 260 -16.81 17.27 -8.43
N ASN A 261 -17.94 16.63 -8.12
CA ASN A 261 -18.79 17.02 -7.01
C ASN A 261 -18.25 16.63 -5.63
N ARG A 262 -17.35 15.64 -5.57
CA ARG A 262 -16.85 15.05 -4.33
C ARG A 262 -15.41 15.48 -4.01
N THR A 263 -14.61 15.79 -5.02
CA THR A 263 -13.20 16.16 -4.86
C THR A 263 -13.02 17.61 -4.40
N ASN A 264 -11.92 17.86 -3.69
CA ASN A 264 -11.46 19.22 -3.38
C ASN A 264 -10.45 19.75 -4.42
N ARG A 265 -10.17 18.98 -5.48
CA ARG A 265 -9.24 19.37 -6.54
C ARG A 265 -9.89 20.38 -7.46
N MET A 266 -9.19 21.50 -7.64
CA MET A 266 -9.64 22.61 -8.46
C MET A 266 -9.01 22.49 -9.86
N ASN A 267 -9.74 22.94 -10.89
CA ASN A 267 -9.28 23.00 -12.29
C ASN A 267 -9.23 21.67 -13.05
N GLU A 268 -9.85 20.61 -12.54
CA GLU A 268 -10.02 19.37 -13.29
C GLU A 268 -11.19 19.48 -14.28
N ILE A 269 -11.00 18.88 -15.46
CA ILE A 269 -11.90 19.04 -16.60
C ILE A 269 -12.66 17.73 -16.83
N LEU A 270 -13.98 17.84 -17.02
CA LEU A 270 -14.83 16.69 -17.31
C LEU A 270 -14.34 15.97 -18.58
N LYS A 271 -14.28 14.63 -18.53
CA LYS A 271 -13.78 13.71 -19.57
C LYS A 271 -12.26 13.70 -19.78
N ASP A 272 -11.49 14.53 -19.07
CA ASP A 272 -10.05 14.37 -19.05
C ASP A 272 -9.64 13.17 -18.19
N LYS A 273 -8.44 12.67 -18.42
CA LYS A 273 -7.86 11.63 -17.57
C LYS A 273 -7.24 12.27 -16.34
N ILE A 274 -7.53 11.71 -15.17
CA ILE A 274 -6.94 12.17 -13.92
C ILE A 274 -5.41 12.08 -13.98
N SER A 275 -4.75 13.13 -13.51
CA SER A 275 -3.30 13.20 -13.38
C SER A 275 -2.94 13.64 -11.97
N LEU A 276 -2.09 12.85 -11.33
CA LEU A 276 -1.65 13.09 -9.95
C LEU A 276 -0.15 13.38 -9.94
N THR A 277 0.26 14.24 -9.02
CA THR A 277 1.69 14.40 -8.74
C THR A 277 2.19 13.21 -7.93
N THR A 278 3.50 13.08 -7.88
CA THR A 278 4.16 12.07 -7.03
C THR A 278 3.89 12.31 -5.55
N GLU A 279 3.99 13.56 -5.12
CA GLU A 279 3.71 13.99 -3.74
C GLU A 279 2.28 13.62 -3.36
N GLU A 280 1.31 14.00 -4.19
CA GLU A 280 -0.09 13.67 -3.94
C GLU A 280 -0.33 12.16 -3.88
N THR A 281 0.28 11.39 -4.78
CA THR A 281 0.16 9.93 -4.76
C THR A 281 0.73 9.35 -3.46
N SER A 282 1.84 9.90 -2.97
CA SER A 282 2.42 9.50 -1.69
C SER A 282 1.48 9.84 -0.54
N ASP A 283 0.93 11.06 -0.51
CA ASP A 283 0.01 11.52 0.53
C ASP A 283 -1.25 10.68 0.61
N LEU A 284 -1.85 10.34 -0.54
CA LEU A 284 -3.04 9.48 -0.61
C LEU A 284 -2.76 8.08 -0.08
N ILE A 285 -1.66 7.42 -0.50
CA ILE A 285 -1.28 6.09 0.01
C ILE A 285 -0.97 6.14 1.51
N ASN A 286 -0.27 7.18 1.94
CA ASN A 286 0.11 7.35 3.34
C ASN A 286 -1.10 7.64 4.22
N ALA A 287 -2.13 8.34 3.71
CA ALA A 287 -3.37 8.54 4.46
C ALA A 287 -4.04 7.21 4.83
N GLY A 288 -4.14 6.26 3.90
CA GLY A 288 -4.63 4.90 4.18
C GLY A 288 -3.78 4.18 5.22
N THR A 289 -2.46 4.29 5.10
CA THR A 289 -1.49 3.66 6.03
C THR A 289 -1.58 4.23 7.44
N GLU A 290 -1.62 5.55 7.59
CA GLU A 290 -1.73 6.22 8.88
C GLU A 290 -3.08 5.92 9.54
N THR A 291 -4.18 6.00 8.79
CA THR A 291 -5.50 5.65 9.32
C THR A 291 -5.54 4.19 9.78
N LEU A 292 -5.04 3.24 9.00
CA LEU A 292 -5.04 1.83 9.40
C LEU A 292 -4.21 1.62 10.67
N LYS A 293 -3.01 2.21 10.74
CA LYS A 293 -2.15 2.19 11.92
C LYS A 293 -2.89 2.67 13.18
N GLU A 294 -3.62 3.78 13.11
CA GLU A 294 -4.43 4.27 14.24
C GLU A 294 -5.55 3.30 14.63
N ILE A 295 -6.22 2.64 13.67
CA ILE A 295 -7.24 1.63 13.96
C ILE A 295 -6.63 0.41 14.67
N PHE A 296 -5.45 -0.05 14.26
CA PHE A 296 -4.74 -1.15 14.93
C PHE A 296 -4.38 -0.81 16.38
N LEU A 297 -3.85 0.40 16.63
CA LEU A 297 -3.54 0.87 17.98
C LEU A 297 -4.80 0.97 18.84
N LEU A 298 -5.88 1.51 18.28
CA LEU A 298 -7.17 1.60 18.94
C LEU A 298 -7.69 0.19 19.31
N ALA A 299 -7.67 -0.76 18.37
CA ALA A 299 -8.09 -2.13 18.61
C ALA A 299 -7.25 -2.79 19.71
N ASP A 300 -5.92 -2.75 19.63
CA ASP A 300 -5.01 -3.33 20.63
C ASP A 300 -5.24 -2.75 22.04
N ASN A 301 -5.45 -1.45 22.14
CA ASN A 301 -5.81 -0.78 23.40
C ASN A 301 -7.17 -1.27 23.95
N LYS A 302 -8.17 -1.44 23.09
CA LYS A 302 -9.48 -1.98 23.50
C LYS A 302 -9.41 -3.46 23.87
N LEU A 303 -8.56 -4.25 23.23
CA LEU A 303 -8.35 -5.65 23.61
C LEU A 303 -7.63 -5.78 24.96
N THR A 304 -6.57 -5.01 25.17
CA THR A 304 -5.71 -5.15 26.36
C THR A 304 -6.31 -4.58 27.64
N THR A 305 -7.14 -3.55 27.56
CA THR A 305 -7.93 -3.06 28.70
C THR A 305 -8.98 -4.08 29.18
N ALA A 306 -9.33 -5.09 28.38
CA ALA A 306 -10.28 -6.14 28.76
C ALA A 306 -9.71 -7.13 29.79
N ASN A 307 -8.42 -7.40 29.73
CA ASN A 307 -7.78 -8.43 30.55
C ASN A 307 -7.58 -7.99 32.02
N GLY A 308 -7.84 -6.72 32.34
CA GLY A 308 -7.76 -6.17 33.69
C GLY A 308 -9.08 -6.10 34.47
N SER A 309 -10.23 -6.39 33.85
CA SER A 309 -11.56 -6.23 34.48
C SER A 309 -12.31 -7.55 34.72
N LEU A 310 -11.60 -8.69 34.67
CA LEU A 310 -12.13 -10.03 34.96
C LEU A 310 -11.31 -10.76 36.04
N ALA A 311 -10.59 -10.00 36.88
CA ALA A 311 -9.98 -10.50 38.12
C ALA A 311 -10.85 -10.10 39.31
#